data_AF-A0AAD5UKC4-F1
#
_entry.id   AF-A0AAD5UKC4-F1
#
_cell.length_a   1.000
_cell.length_b   1.000
_cell.length_c   1.000
_cell.angle_alpha   90.00
_cell.angle_beta   90.00
_cell.angle_gamma   90.00
#
_symmetry.space_group_name_H-M   'P 1'
#
loop_
_entity.id
_entity.type
_entity.pdbx_description
1 polymer ?
#
loop_
_entity_poly.entity_id
_entity_poly.type
_entity_poly.pdbx_seq_one_letter_code
_entity_poly.pdbx_strand_id
1 'polypeptide(L)'
;MDMDGCEKCEGTKMNKCEVFKVYTDLCIAMPYMSQCRDYRTMCSWDPSLPFCDPELSVNGPAMKMYFHWGIKDYVLFQSWVPFSSFSYFLACLFCFLTGIGYEYLLYFNQSLEAKWRHKEEEIRLPQPDTISLQESNGPRTPPHPVMEEDSPLMNVYPDQSQKSYWSPFSIRLCRSALRFVTIGAATNLANQQKIISEHYIALASFTDPLVKVTGISDIKAQFRALTYFKKITVKKHSITTSSLNDAEVVVIDATISYNIFWMFYLHVRTVTKFEFAASGLIRRQEDLWSIADMVGALPL
;
A
#
# COMPACT_ATOMS: atom_id res chain seq x y z
N MET A 1 -4.48 -26.95 2.36
CA MET A 1 -5.00 -28.04 3.20
C MET A 1 -5.32 -29.16 2.23
N ASP A 2 -4.51 -30.22 2.20
CA ASP A 2 -4.87 -31.41 1.44
C ASP A 2 -5.98 -32.12 2.19
N MET A 3 -7.06 -32.41 1.47
CA MET A 3 -8.12 -33.27 2.00
C MET A 3 -7.71 -34.72 1.75
N ASP A 4 -7.80 -35.57 2.78
CA ASP A 4 -7.59 -37.02 2.68
C ASP A 4 -8.38 -37.55 1.46
N GLY A 5 -7.67 -38.10 0.47
CA GLY A 5 -8.19 -38.59 -0.81
C GLY A 5 -7.65 -37.85 -2.04
N CYS A 6 -7.29 -36.56 -1.92
CA CYS A 6 -6.73 -35.77 -3.03
C CYS A 6 -5.33 -36.26 -3.45
N GLU A 7 -4.57 -36.85 -2.54
CA GLU A 7 -3.25 -37.45 -2.79
C GLU A 7 -3.32 -38.61 -3.79
N LYS A 8 -4.49 -39.27 -3.93
CA LYS A 8 -4.69 -40.32 -4.94
C LYS A 8 -4.69 -39.78 -6.37
N CYS A 9 -4.90 -38.47 -6.52
CA CYS A 9 -4.93 -37.78 -7.80
C CYS A 9 -3.72 -36.87 -8.03
N GLU A 10 -2.81 -36.79 -7.06
CA GLU A 10 -1.59 -35.99 -7.18
C GLU A 10 -0.54 -36.73 -8.02
N GLY A 11 -0.04 -36.08 -9.09
CA GLY A 11 1.03 -36.62 -9.94
C GLY A 11 0.61 -37.68 -10.97
N THR A 12 -0.65 -38.13 -11.01
CA THR A 12 -1.16 -39.02 -12.06
C THR A 12 -1.84 -38.24 -13.18
N LYS A 13 -1.64 -38.66 -14.44
CA LYS A 13 -2.42 -38.11 -15.57
C LYS A 13 -3.90 -38.26 -15.24
N MET A 14 -4.69 -37.21 -15.47
CA MET A 14 -6.12 -37.05 -15.14
C MET A 14 -6.97 -38.32 -15.37
N ASN A 15 -6.58 -39.13 -16.35
CA ASN A 15 -7.21 -40.39 -16.77
C ASN A 15 -7.08 -41.54 -15.75
N LYS A 16 -6.25 -41.44 -14.71
CA LYS A 16 -6.11 -42.45 -13.64
C LYS A 16 -6.75 -42.04 -12.31
N CYS A 17 -7.16 -40.78 -12.19
CA CYS A 17 -7.87 -40.30 -11.02
C CYS A 17 -9.36 -40.64 -11.18
N GLU A 18 -9.92 -41.41 -10.25
CA GLU A 18 -11.35 -41.65 -10.16
C GLU A 18 -12.02 -40.39 -9.56
N VAL A 19 -12.05 -39.29 -10.32
CA VAL A 19 -12.59 -37.98 -9.88
C VAL A 19 -14.00 -38.13 -9.33
N PHE A 20 -14.81 -38.95 -9.98
CA PHE A 20 -16.19 -39.19 -9.55
C PHE A 20 -16.24 -39.85 -8.17
N LYS A 21 -15.34 -40.79 -7.88
CA LYS A 21 -15.29 -41.47 -6.58
C LYS A 21 -14.90 -40.51 -5.45
N VAL A 22 -13.89 -39.66 -5.69
CA VAL A 22 -13.49 -38.64 -4.71
C VAL A 22 -14.65 -37.66 -4.45
N TYR A 23 -15.36 -37.26 -5.50
CA TYR A 23 -16.54 -36.42 -5.39
C TYR A 23 -17.69 -37.10 -4.62
N THR A 24 -17.99 -38.37 -4.90
CA THR A 24 -19.02 -39.12 -4.16
C THR A 24 -18.64 -39.30 -2.70
N ASP A 25 -17.39 -39.68 -2.40
CA ASP A 25 -16.90 -39.86 -1.02
C ASP A 25 -17.03 -38.55 -0.22
N LEU A 26 -16.67 -37.41 -0.84
CA LEU A 26 -16.82 -36.08 -0.24
C LEU A 26 -18.28 -35.72 0.03
N CYS A 27 -19.17 -36.00 -0.93
CA CYS A 27 -20.59 -35.66 -0.81
C CYS A 27 -21.36 -36.59 0.12
N ILE A 28 -20.91 -37.83 0.33
CA ILE A 28 -21.45 -38.69 1.38
C ILE A 28 -20.98 -38.18 2.75
N ALA A 29 -19.72 -37.77 2.89
CA ALA A 29 -19.17 -37.24 4.13
C ALA A 29 -19.81 -35.90 4.56
N MET A 30 -20.12 -35.02 3.60
CA MET A 30 -20.65 -33.67 3.84
C MET A 30 -21.84 -33.37 2.92
N PRO A 31 -23.00 -34.01 3.13
CA PRO A 31 -24.11 -33.99 2.18
C PRO A 31 -24.70 -32.60 1.97
N TYR A 32 -24.55 -31.68 2.92
CA TYR A 32 -25.14 -30.34 2.89
C TYR A 32 -24.26 -29.26 2.23
N MET A 33 -23.11 -29.62 1.66
CA MET A 33 -22.32 -28.68 0.87
C MET A 33 -23.07 -28.27 -0.41
N SER A 34 -22.97 -26.99 -0.78
CA SER A 34 -23.64 -26.48 -1.98
C SER A 34 -23.16 -27.17 -3.26
N GLN A 35 -21.92 -27.67 -3.29
CA GLN A 35 -21.37 -28.43 -4.42
C GLN A 35 -21.95 -29.85 -4.55
N CYS A 36 -22.63 -30.39 -3.53
CA CYS A 36 -23.18 -31.76 -3.52
C CYS A 36 -24.66 -31.83 -3.93
N ARG A 37 -25.22 -30.73 -4.45
CA ARG A 37 -26.62 -30.64 -4.87
C ARG A 37 -26.95 -31.62 -6.00
N ASP A 38 -26.08 -31.72 -6.98
CA ASP A 38 -26.30 -32.56 -8.16
C ASP A 38 -26.18 -34.05 -7.81
N TYR A 39 -25.19 -34.40 -6.99
CA TYR A 39 -25.06 -35.74 -6.40
C TYR A 39 -26.33 -36.16 -5.63
N ARG A 40 -26.86 -35.27 -4.77
CA ARG A 40 -28.10 -35.54 -4.03
C ARG A 40 -29.29 -35.73 -4.97
N THR A 41 -29.38 -34.92 -6.02
CA THR A 41 -30.44 -35.02 -7.01
C THR A 41 -30.36 -36.35 -7.77
N MET A 42 -29.16 -36.77 -8.16
CA MET A 42 -28.89 -38.06 -8.79
C MET A 42 -29.31 -39.23 -7.89
N CYS A 43 -28.89 -39.24 -6.62
CA CYS A 43 -29.24 -40.29 -5.68
C CYS A 43 -30.73 -40.30 -5.28
N SER A 44 -31.41 -39.15 -5.36
CA SER A 44 -32.86 -39.09 -5.16
C SER A 44 -33.65 -39.66 -6.34
N TRP A 45 -33.06 -39.65 -7.54
CA TRP A 45 -33.69 -40.19 -8.74
C TRP A 45 -33.52 -41.71 -8.85
N ASP A 46 -32.31 -42.21 -8.58
CA ASP A 46 -32.03 -43.65 -8.56
C ASP A 46 -31.23 -44.03 -7.30
N PRO A 47 -31.92 -44.52 -6.25
CA PRO A 47 -31.26 -44.96 -5.02
C PRO A 47 -30.53 -46.30 -5.17
N SER A 48 -30.69 -47.02 -6.29
CA SER A 48 -30.03 -48.31 -6.52
C SER A 48 -28.58 -48.18 -7.00
N LEU A 49 -28.13 -46.96 -7.31
CA LEU A 49 -26.76 -46.69 -7.71
C LEU A 49 -25.78 -47.04 -6.58
N PRO A 50 -24.66 -47.73 -6.89
CA PRO A 50 -23.72 -48.23 -5.87
C PRO A 50 -23.01 -47.12 -5.06
N PHE A 51 -23.12 -45.87 -5.49
CA PHE A 51 -22.52 -44.70 -4.84
C PHE A 51 -23.51 -43.94 -3.95
N CYS A 52 -24.77 -44.35 -3.88
CA CYS A 52 -25.83 -43.69 -3.12
C CYS A 52 -26.14 -44.38 -1.79
N ASP A 53 -25.43 -45.47 -1.48
CA ASP A 53 -25.61 -46.25 -0.26
C ASP A 53 -24.91 -45.57 0.93
N PRO A 54 -25.66 -45.04 1.92
CA PRO A 54 -25.08 -44.45 3.12
C PRO A 54 -24.33 -45.48 3.99
N GLU A 55 -24.62 -46.79 3.84
CA GLU A 55 -23.92 -47.85 4.58
C GLU A 55 -22.52 -48.13 4.02
N LEU A 56 -22.24 -47.78 2.76
CA LEU A 56 -20.87 -47.84 2.24
C LEU A 56 -19.93 -46.81 2.91
N SER A 57 -20.52 -45.79 3.55
CA SER A 57 -19.83 -44.77 4.35
C SER A 57 -19.72 -45.12 5.84
N VAL A 58 -19.77 -46.40 6.22
CA VAL A 58 -19.42 -46.80 7.60
C VAL A 58 -17.95 -46.46 7.94
N ASN A 59 -17.13 -46.14 6.93
CA ASN A 59 -15.83 -45.47 7.08
C ASN A 59 -15.85 -44.05 6.50
N GLY A 60 -16.91 -43.27 6.77
CA GLY A 60 -16.86 -41.83 6.56
C GLY A 60 -15.60 -41.26 7.23
N PRO A 61 -15.04 -40.13 6.76
CA PRO A 61 -13.82 -39.58 7.34
C PRO A 61 -14.06 -39.36 8.82
N ALA A 62 -13.62 -40.32 9.63
CA ALA A 62 -13.61 -40.20 11.06
C ALA A 62 -12.82 -38.92 11.30
N MET A 63 -13.41 -37.96 12.03
CA MET A 63 -12.64 -36.82 12.50
C MET A 63 -11.45 -37.38 13.25
N LYS A 64 -10.30 -37.45 12.57
CA LYS A 64 -9.03 -37.81 13.18
C LYS A 64 -8.68 -36.62 14.04
N MET A 65 -9.11 -36.67 15.30
CA MET A 65 -8.47 -35.87 16.32
C MET A 65 -7.07 -36.43 16.47
N TYR A 66 -6.11 -35.81 15.79
CA TYR A 66 -4.71 -36.00 16.08
C TYR A 66 -4.51 -35.46 17.50
N PHE A 67 -4.48 -36.36 18.48
CA PHE A 67 -4.04 -35.98 19.80
C PHE A 67 -2.53 -35.78 19.72
N HIS A 68 -2.13 -34.52 19.63
CA HIS A 68 -0.74 -34.11 19.68
C HIS A 68 -0.24 -34.22 21.12
N TRP A 69 0.13 -35.43 21.53
CA TRP A 69 0.74 -35.69 22.84
C TRP A 69 2.21 -35.25 22.92
N GLY A 70 2.75 -34.64 21.86
CA GLY A 70 4.13 -34.19 21.75
C GLY A 70 4.22 -32.70 21.41
N ILE A 71 5.31 -32.06 21.82
CA ILE A 71 5.56 -30.60 21.69
C ILE A 71 5.77 -30.17 20.21
N LYS A 72 5.69 -31.10 19.24
CA LYS A 72 5.97 -30.84 17.83
C LYS A 72 4.74 -30.35 17.06
N ASP A 73 4.14 -29.26 17.53
CA ASP A 73 3.04 -28.59 16.85
C ASP A 73 3.46 -27.25 16.26
N TYR A 74 2.90 -26.95 15.09
CA TYR A 74 3.08 -25.67 14.42
C TYR A 74 2.30 -24.59 15.17
N VAL A 75 2.99 -23.58 15.70
CA VAL A 75 2.35 -22.54 16.53
C VAL A 75 1.73 -21.42 15.69
N LEU A 76 2.38 -21.03 14.58
CA LEU A 76 1.90 -19.93 13.72
C LEU A 76 2.34 -20.06 12.26
N PHE A 77 3.58 -20.51 12.02
CA PHE A 77 4.14 -20.77 10.70
C PHE A 77 4.72 -22.18 10.64
N GLN A 78 4.73 -22.77 9.44
CA GLN A 78 5.27 -24.11 9.22
C GLN A 78 6.77 -24.22 9.58
N SER A 79 7.50 -23.09 9.54
CA SER A 79 8.91 -23.01 9.94
C SER A 79 9.13 -22.87 11.45
N TRP A 80 8.09 -22.58 12.23
CA TRP A 80 8.16 -22.41 13.69
C TRP A 80 7.68 -23.67 14.40
N VAL A 81 8.60 -24.64 14.51
CA VAL A 81 8.38 -25.89 15.25
C VAL A 81 9.21 -25.86 16.53
N PRO A 82 8.58 -25.73 17.72
CA PRO A 82 9.31 -25.78 18.97
C PRO A 82 9.77 -27.20 19.28
N PHE A 83 11.08 -27.39 19.45
CA PHE A 83 11.66 -28.69 19.82
C PHE A 83 11.79 -28.90 21.33
N SER A 84 11.56 -27.88 22.16
CA SER A 84 11.69 -27.93 23.63
C SER A 84 10.55 -27.19 24.31
N SER A 85 10.26 -27.53 25.58
CA SER A 85 9.23 -26.85 26.35
C SER A 85 9.49 -25.34 26.49
N PHE A 86 10.77 -24.95 26.55
CA PHE A 86 11.15 -23.55 26.62
C PHE A 86 10.90 -22.82 25.30
N SER A 87 11.19 -23.43 24.15
CA SER A 87 10.89 -22.80 22.86
C SER A 87 9.38 -22.71 22.60
N TYR A 88 8.60 -23.68 23.07
CA TYR A 88 7.14 -23.60 23.04
C TYR A 88 6.62 -22.44 23.90
N PHE A 89 7.09 -22.29 25.14
CA PHE A 89 6.73 -21.16 26.00
C PHE A 89 7.07 -19.81 25.35
N LEU A 90 8.26 -19.68 24.76
CA LEU A 90 8.66 -18.46 24.05
C LEU A 90 7.78 -18.17 22.83
N ALA A 91 7.38 -19.20 22.08
CA ALA A 91 6.45 -19.04 20.95
C ALA A 91 5.08 -18.55 21.42
N CYS A 92 4.54 -19.11 22.51
CA CYS A 92 3.29 -18.64 23.11
C CYS A 92 3.41 -17.20 23.63
N LEU A 93 4.51 -16.87 24.33
CA LEU A 93 4.78 -15.52 24.81
C LEU A 93 4.87 -14.52 23.66
N PHE A 94 5.55 -14.89 22.57
CA PHE A 94 5.63 -14.07 21.36
C PHE A 94 4.23 -13.81 20.78
N CYS A 95 3.41 -14.86 20.58
CA CYS A 95 2.06 -14.70 20.05
C CYS A 95 1.20 -13.78 20.93
N PHE A 96 1.31 -13.90 22.25
CA PHE A 96 0.62 -13.04 23.20
C PHE A 96 1.08 -11.58 23.09
N LEU A 97 2.39 -11.34 23.05
CA LEU A 97 2.95 -9.99 22.89
C LEU A 97 2.58 -9.36 21.54
N THR A 98 2.55 -10.16 20.46
CA THR A 98 2.09 -9.70 19.14
C THR A 98 0.61 -9.29 19.19
N GLY A 99 -0.24 -10.05 19.90
CA GLY A 99 -1.65 -9.70 20.11
C GLY A 99 -1.82 -8.37 20.85
N ILE A 100 -1.09 -8.16 21.96
CA ILE A 100 -1.08 -6.88 22.67
C ILE A 100 -0.59 -5.74 21.76
N GLY A 101 0.48 -5.98 20.99
CA GLY A 101 1.02 -5.01 20.06
C GLY A 101 0.01 -4.61 18.98
N TYR A 102 -0.74 -5.57 18.44
CA TYR A 102 -1.79 -5.33 17.46
C TYR A 102 -2.93 -4.46 18.03
N GLU A 103 -3.44 -4.80 19.21
CA GLU A 103 -4.48 -4.00 19.88
C GLU A 103 -3.99 -2.58 20.19
N TYR A 104 -2.73 -2.44 20.61
CA TYR A 104 -2.13 -1.12 20.84
C TYR A 104 -2.04 -0.30 19.55
N LEU A 105 -1.67 -0.91 18.42
CA LEU A 105 -1.63 -0.24 17.12
C LEU A 105 -3.03 0.20 16.67
N LEU A 106 -4.05 -0.63 16.89
CA LEU A 106 -5.44 -0.27 16.61
C LEU A 106 -5.89 0.93 17.45
N TYR A 107 -5.65 0.89 18.77
CA TYR A 107 -5.97 1.99 19.67
C TYR A 107 -5.23 3.28 19.30
N PHE A 108 -3.95 3.17 18.94
CA PHE A 108 -3.15 4.30 18.49
C PHE A 108 -3.74 4.90 17.21
N ASN A 109 -4.10 4.08 16.22
CA ASN A 109 -4.71 4.55 14.99
C ASN A 109 -6.04 5.28 15.25
N GLN A 110 -6.93 4.72 16.09
CA GLN A 110 -8.18 5.38 16.48
C GLN A 110 -7.95 6.72 17.19
N SER A 111 -6.94 6.78 18.07
CA SER A 111 -6.57 8.02 18.76
C SER A 111 -6.06 9.09 17.80
N LEU A 112 -5.32 8.69 16.77
CA LEU A 112 -4.84 9.59 15.73
C LEU A 112 -6.00 10.12 14.89
N GLU A 113 -6.91 9.24 14.48
CA GLU A 113 -8.12 9.64 13.76
C GLU A 113 -8.98 10.63 14.56
N ALA A 114 -9.15 10.42 15.87
CA ALA A 114 -9.89 11.33 16.73
C ALA A 114 -9.24 12.72 16.80
N LYS A 115 -7.91 12.79 16.99
CA LYS A 115 -7.16 14.06 16.98
C LYS A 115 -7.26 14.76 15.62
N TRP A 116 -7.26 14.00 14.53
CA TRP A 116 -7.38 14.56 13.19
C TRP A 116 -8.77 15.13 12.92
N ARG A 117 -9.84 14.47 13.37
CA ARG A 117 -11.21 15.03 13.26
C ARG A 117 -11.33 16.38 13.96
N HIS A 118 -10.79 16.50 15.17
CA HIS A 118 -10.79 17.78 15.89
C HIS A 118 -10.05 18.89 15.15
N LYS A 119 -8.86 18.59 14.60
CA LYS A 119 -8.09 19.60 13.85
C LYS A 119 -8.75 19.98 12.53
N GLU A 120 -9.46 19.06 11.89
CA GLU A 120 -10.20 19.36 10.67
C GLU A 120 -11.42 20.25 10.95
N GLU A 121 -12.10 20.04 12.08
CA GLU A 121 -13.20 20.90 12.52
C GLU A 121 -12.71 22.31 12.84
N GLU A 122 -11.56 22.46 13.51
CA GLU A 122 -10.92 23.76 13.78
C GLU A 122 -10.58 24.52 12.48
N ILE A 123 -10.14 23.82 11.42
CA ILE A 123 -9.84 24.43 10.12
C ILE A 123 -11.12 24.80 9.34
N ARG A 124 -12.20 24.03 9.50
CA ARG A 124 -13.47 24.27 8.78
C ARG A 124 -14.32 25.36 9.41
N LEU A 125 -14.20 25.58 10.72
CA LEU A 125 -14.91 26.68 11.36
C LEU A 125 -14.41 27.98 10.74
N PRO A 126 -15.29 28.79 10.12
CA PRO A 126 -14.89 30.09 9.60
C PRO A 126 -14.23 30.82 10.76
N GLN A 127 -12.98 31.25 10.58
CA GLN A 127 -12.33 32.09 11.58
C GLN A 127 -13.34 33.17 11.91
N PRO A 128 -13.70 33.35 13.20
CA PRO A 128 -14.66 34.36 13.58
C PRO A 128 -14.11 35.65 12.98
N ASP A 129 -14.84 36.17 12.00
CA ASP A 129 -14.46 37.37 11.28
C ASP A 129 -14.05 38.32 12.38
N THR A 130 -12.76 38.66 12.42
CA THR A 130 -12.35 39.79 13.22
C THR A 130 -13.08 40.92 12.55
N ILE A 131 -14.23 41.28 13.13
CA ILE A 131 -15.06 42.41 12.75
C ILE A 131 -14.12 43.59 12.90
N SER A 132 -13.37 43.83 11.84
CA SER A 132 -12.62 45.04 11.64
C SER A 132 -13.71 46.06 11.43
N LEU A 133 -13.98 46.80 12.50
CA LEU A 133 -14.59 48.12 12.40
C LEU A 133 -13.79 48.87 11.33
N GLN A 134 -14.35 48.91 10.13
CA GLN A 134 -13.91 49.76 9.04
C GLN A 134 -14.04 51.20 9.52
N GLU A 135 -12.95 51.74 10.06
CA GLU A 135 -12.73 53.16 10.14
C GLU A 135 -12.48 53.66 8.71
N SER A 136 -13.58 54.09 8.10
CA SER A 136 -13.62 54.89 6.89
C SER A 136 -12.73 56.11 7.06
N ASN A 137 -11.69 56.28 6.23
CA ASN A 137 -11.15 57.58 5.86
C ASN A 137 -10.21 57.50 4.63
N GLY A 138 -10.65 58.09 3.52
CA GLY A 138 -9.78 58.98 2.72
C GLY A 138 -9.12 58.43 1.43
N PRO A 139 -8.70 59.33 0.51
CA PRO A 139 -8.96 59.18 -0.91
C PRO A 139 -7.73 59.02 -1.84
N ARG A 140 -8.05 58.51 -3.05
CA ARG A 140 -7.34 58.43 -4.35
C ARG A 140 -6.07 59.29 -4.57
N THR A 141 -5.11 58.66 -5.27
CA THR A 141 -4.24 59.30 -6.28
C THR A 141 -3.86 58.31 -7.41
N PRO A 142 -3.46 58.80 -8.61
CA PRO A 142 -3.67 58.16 -9.93
C PRO A 142 -2.47 57.34 -10.45
N PRO A 143 -2.59 56.72 -11.65
CA PRO A 143 -1.61 55.77 -12.19
C PRO A 143 -0.49 56.47 -12.96
N HIS A 144 0.70 55.85 -12.98
CA HIS A 144 1.74 56.15 -13.96
C HIS A 144 2.22 54.86 -14.66
N PRO A 145 2.36 54.88 -16.00
CA PRO A 145 2.98 53.82 -16.80
C PRO A 145 4.48 54.09 -16.96
N VAL A 146 5.27 53.08 -17.34
CA VAL A 146 6.36 53.15 -18.34
C VAL A 146 6.93 51.74 -18.57
N MET A 147 7.17 51.46 -19.85
CA MET A 147 7.71 50.27 -20.50
C MET A 147 9.22 50.10 -20.22
N GLU A 148 9.77 48.89 -20.36
CA GLU A 148 10.95 48.69 -21.23
C GLU A 148 11.21 47.21 -21.56
N GLU A 149 11.42 47.00 -22.84
CA GLU A 149 11.74 45.79 -23.58
C GLU A 149 13.23 45.90 -23.95
N ASP A 150 14.04 44.86 -23.77
CA ASP A 150 15.20 44.65 -24.64
C ASP A 150 15.79 43.24 -24.54
N SER A 151 16.18 42.72 -25.71
CA SER A 151 16.65 41.36 -25.99
C SER A 151 18.21 41.29 -26.06
N PRO A 152 18.86 40.37 -26.80
CA PRO A 152 19.67 39.27 -26.23
C PRO A 152 21.17 39.34 -26.60
N LEU A 153 22.07 38.64 -25.87
CA LEU A 153 23.40 38.28 -26.39
C LEU A 153 24.06 37.06 -25.66
N MET A 154 23.97 35.91 -26.34
CA MET A 154 25.04 35.00 -26.79
C MET A 154 26.26 34.60 -25.89
N ASN A 155 26.33 33.28 -25.67
CA ASN A 155 27.48 32.33 -25.63
C ASN A 155 28.59 32.38 -24.55
N VAL A 156 28.78 31.25 -23.84
CA VAL A 156 29.98 30.37 -23.88
C VAL A 156 29.59 28.94 -23.45
N TYR A 157 29.88 27.94 -24.30
CA TYR A 157 29.75 26.51 -24.03
C TYR A 157 30.96 26.00 -23.22
N PRO A 158 30.77 25.01 -22.34
CA PRO A 158 31.62 23.83 -22.47
C PRO A 158 30.84 22.50 -22.41
N ASP A 159 31.40 21.62 -23.23
CA ASP A 159 31.45 20.17 -23.23
C ASP A 159 30.16 19.33 -23.23
N GLN A 160 30.11 18.49 -24.25
CA GLN A 160 29.02 17.60 -24.66
C GLN A 160 29.47 16.15 -24.43
N SER A 161 28.97 15.55 -23.36
CA SER A 161 28.60 14.13 -23.43
C SER A 161 27.30 13.93 -22.66
N GLN A 162 26.23 13.62 -23.42
CA GLN A 162 24.87 13.32 -22.97
C GLN A 162 24.05 14.43 -22.28
N LYS A 163 23.91 15.60 -22.92
CA LYS A 163 22.78 16.51 -22.62
C LYS A 163 21.58 16.12 -23.46
N SER A 164 20.70 15.26 -22.94
CA SER A 164 19.37 15.08 -23.50
C SER A 164 18.67 16.44 -23.49
N TYR A 165 18.17 16.89 -24.64
CA TYR A 165 17.42 18.15 -24.75
C TYR A 165 16.10 17.98 -24.00
N TRP A 166 16.09 18.38 -22.73
CA TRP A 166 14.87 18.49 -21.93
C TRP A 166 14.07 19.68 -22.47
N SER A 167 12.81 19.46 -22.81
CA SER A 167 11.93 20.59 -23.10
C SER A 167 11.86 21.51 -21.87
N PRO A 168 11.69 22.84 -22.03
CA PRO A 168 11.51 23.75 -20.90
C PRO A 168 10.35 23.33 -19.96
N PHE A 169 9.37 22.62 -20.52
CA PHE A 169 8.27 22.00 -19.80
C PHE A 169 8.74 20.84 -18.90
N SER A 170 9.54 19.92 -19.45
CA SER A 170 10.12 18.80 -18.71
C SER A 170 11.07 19.24 -17.59
N ILE A 171 11.76 20.38 -17.73
CA ILE A 171 12.58 20.97 -16.64
C ILE A 171 11.70 21.47 -15.48
N ARG A 172 10.57 22.11 -15.78
CA ARG A 172 9.62 22.56 -14.74
C ARG A 172 8.95 21.38 -14.03
N LEU A 173 8.63 20.32 -14.77
CA LEU A 173 8.06 19.09 -14.24
C LEU A 173 9.07 18.32 -13.38
N CYS A 174 10.31 18.19 -13.86
CA CYS A 174 11.39 17.60 -13.09
C CYS A 174 11.60 18.39 -11.79
N ARG A 175 11.64 19.72 -11.82
CA ARG A 175 11.72 20.54 -10.59
C ARG A 175 10.54 20.32 -9.64
N SER A 176 9.34 20.15 -10.17
CA SER A 176 8.12 19.88 -9.39
C SER A 176 8.16 18.52 -8.71
N ALA A 177 8.52 17.47 -9.46
CA ALA A 177 8.71 16.12 -8.94
C ALA A 177 9.89 16.07 -7.94
N LEU A 178 10.99 16.76 -8.24
CA LEU A 178 12.16 16.84 -7.36
C LEU A 178 11.83 17.54 -6.05
N ARG A 179 11.07 18.64 -6.12
CA ARG A 179 10.55 19.36 -4.97
C ARG A 179 9.69 18.41 -4.15
N PHE A 180 8.75 17.69 -4.78
CA PHE A 180 7.90 16.72 -4.11
C PHE A 180 8.70 15.65 -3.35
N VAL A 181 9.75 15.09 -3.96
CA VAL A 181 10.63 14.12 -3.31
C VAL A 181 11.34 14.72 -2.09
N THR A 182 11.77 15.99 -2.16
CA THR A 182 12.29 16.72 -1.00
C THR A 182 11.22 17.14 0.01
N ILE A 183 9.95 17.14 -0.36
CA ILE A 183 8.80 17.55 0.49
C ILE A 183 8.13 16.35 1.15
N GLY A 184 8.24 15.14 0.57
CA GLY A 184 8.06 13.89 1.32
C GLY A 184 8.99 13.84 2.54
N ALA A 185 10.05 14.66 2.55
CA ALA A 185 10.91 14.89 3.70
C ALA A 185 10.59 16.12 4.56
N ALA A 186 9.59 16.92 4.20
CA ALA A 186 9.12 18.02 5.02
C ALA A 186 8.27 17.48 6.18
N THR A 187 8.81 17.56 7.38
CA THR A 187 8.09 17.21 8.62
C THR A 187 6.96 18.18 8.97
N ASN A 188 6.87 19.32 8.26
CA ASN A 188 5.82 20.32 8.48
C ASN A 188 4.56 20.02 7.66
N LEU A 189 3.49 19.65 8.37
CA LEU A 189 2.18 19.32 7.79
C LEU A 189 1.59 20.43 6.91
N ALA A 190 1.71 21.70 7.29
CA ALA A 190 1.14 22.82 6.53
C ALA A 190 1.83 22.97 5.17
N ASN A 191 3.17 22.86 5.15
CA ASN A 191 3.93 22.89 3.90
C ASN A 191 3.58 21.70 3.00
N GLN A 192 3.47 20.50 3.58
CA GLN A 192 3.09 19.31 2.84
C GLN A 192 1.71 19.45 2.18
N GLN A 193 0.71 19.92 2.94
CA GLN A 193 -0.64 20.17 2.41
C GLN A 193 -0.65 21.22 1.31
N LYS A 194 0.11 22.31 1.47
CA LYS A 194 0.25 23.36 0.46
C LYS A 194 0.81 22.78 -0.85
N ILE A 195 1.90 22.04 -0.76
CA ILE A 195 2.58 21.46 -1.93
C ILE A 195 1.70 20.45 -2.65
N ILE A 196 1.02 19.55 -1.92
CA ILE A 196 0.08 18.60 -2.54
C ILE A 196 -1.02 19.37 -3.28
N SER A 197 -1.55 20.45 -2.70
CA SER A 197 -2.60 21.25 -3.35
C SER A 197 -2.11 21.99 -4.60
N GLU A 198 -0.86 22.42 -4.61
CA GLU A 198 -0.26 23.16 -5.73
C GLU A 198 0.13 22.26 -6.91
N HIS A 199 0.45 20.98 -6.66
CA HIS A 199 1.04 20.09 -7.68
C HIS A 199 0.14 18.95 -8.12
N TYR A 200 -0.98 18.69 -7.44
CA TYR A 200 -1.92 17.62 -7.79
C TYR A 200 -3.19 18.17 -8.41
N ILE A 201 -3.77 17.44 -9.36
CA ILE A 201 -5.16 17.69 -9.79
C ILE A 201 -6.15 17.20 -8.73
N ALA A 202 -7.36 17.76 -8.70
CA ALA A 202 -8.38 17.42 -7.71
C ALA A 202 -8.71 15.91 -7.61
N LEU A 203 -8.70 15.22 -8.75
CA LEU A 203 -8.99 13.78 -8.89
C LEU A 203 -7.73 12.93 -9.07
N ALA A 204 -6.60 13.39 -8.56
CA ALA A 204 -5.36 12.63 -8.69
C ALA A 204 -5.44 11.30 -7.91
N SER A 205 -4.74 10.28 -8.39
CA SER A 205 -4.64 8.98 -7.72
C SER A 205 -3.22 8.74 -7.21
N PHE A 206 -3.11 8.23 -5.98
CA PHE A 206 -1.86 7.74 -5.41
C PHE A 206 -1.97 6.24 -5.18
N THR A 207 -0.93 5.49 -5.55
CA THR A 207 -0.88 4.03 -5.36
C THR A 207 0.50 3.63 -4.84
N ASP A 208 0.52 2.84 -3.79
CA ASP A 208 1.70 2.11 -3.33
C ASP A 208 1.31 0.63 -3.12
N PRO A 209 2.24 -0.27 -2.74
CA PRO A 209 1.95 -1.69 -2.55
C PRO A 209 0.92 -1.99 -1.45
N LEU A 210 0.67 -1.06 -0.53
CA LEU A 210 -0.23 -1.24 0.61
C LEU A 210 -1.57 -0.54 0.42
N VAL A 211 -1.58 0.60 -0.25
CA VAL A 211 -2.77 1.45 -0.34
C VAL A 211 -2.94 2.07 -1.72
N LYS A 212 -4.20 2.27 -2.08
CA LYS A 212 -4.61 3.06 -3.23
C LYS A 212 -5.64 4.08 -2.79
N VAL A 213 -5.36 5.36 -3.03
CA VAL A 213 -6.26 6.47 -2.70
C VAL A 213 -6.49 7.36 -3.93
N THR A 214 -7.65 8.00 -4.00
CA THR A 214 -8.01 8.91 -5.10
C THR A 214 -8.61 10.17 -4.52
N GLY A 215 -8.16 11.33 -5.00
CA GLY A 215 -8.57 12.63 -4.51
C GLY A 215 -7.51 13.28 -3.63
N ILE A 216 -7.41 14.62 -3.71
CA ILE A 216 -6.41 15.40 -2.96
C ILE A 216 -6.57 15.24 -1.43
N SER A 217 -7.80 15.12 -0.92
CA SER A 217 -8.05 14.92 0.51
C SER A 217 -7.38 13.66 1.04
N ASP A 218 -7.52 12.56 0.31
CA ASP A 218 -7.11 11.24 0.72
C ASP A 218 -5.60 11.08 0.52
N ILE A 219 -5.05 11.69 -0.54
CA ILE A 219 -3.60 11.82 -0.73
C ILE A 219 -3.00 12.61 0.44
N LYS A 220 -3.57 13.76 0.81
CA LYS A 220 -3.11 14.52 1.99
C LYS A 220 -3.17 13.66 3.25
N ALA A 221 -4.20 12.85 3.43
CA ALA A 221 -4.34 11.96 4.58
C ALA A 221 -3.23 10.89 4.61
N GLN A 222 -2.96 10.24 3.47
CA GLN A 222 -1.90 9.24 3.34
C GLN A 222 -0.53 9.83 3.71
N PHE A 223 -0.23 11.01 3.18
CA PHE A 223 1.04 11.69 3.41
C PHE A 223 1.20 12.23 4.85
N ARG A 224 0.12 12.37 5.64
CA ARG A 224 0.20 12.77 7.06
C ARG A 224 1.00 11.77 7.89
N ALA A 225 0.93 10.47 7.58
CA ALA A 225 1.67 9.45 8.32
C ALA A 225 3.19 9.67 8.25
N LEU A 226 3.70 10.34 7.22
CA LEU A 226 5.13 10.65 7.13
C LEU A 226 5.59 11.68 8.17
N THR A 227 4.68 12.44 8.78
CA THR A 227 5.03 13.41 9.83
C THR A 227 5.48 12.77 11.13
N TYR A 228 5.27 11.45 11.33
CA TYR A 228 5.80 10.72 12.49
C TYR A 228 7.32 10.58 12.46
N PHE A 229 7.94 10.63 11.27
CA PHE A 229 9.39 10.54 11.16
C PHE A 229 10.03 11.90 11.41
N LYS A 230 10.90 11.99 12.44
CA LYS A 230 11.58 13.24 12.80
C LYS A 230 12.46 13.80 11.70
N LYS A 231 13.03 12.90 10.89
CA LYS A 231 13.91 13.25 9.78
C LYS A 231 13.75 12.20 8.69
N ILE A 232 13.51 12.69 7.49
CA ILE A 232 13.49 11.89 6.27
C ILE A 232 14.57 12.48 5.37
N THR A 233 15.43 11.63 4.81
CA THR A 233 16.48 12.07 3.88
C THR A 233 16.34 11.31 2.59
N VAL A 234 16.28 12.01 1.47
CA VAL A 234 16.14 11.36 0.16
C VAL A 234 17.43 11.47 -0.64
N LYS A 235 17.99 10.32 -1.00
CA LYS A 235 19.13 10.20 -1.91
C LYS A 235 18.62 9.76 -3.27
N LYS A 236 18.65 10.67 -4.24
CA LYS A 236 18.24 10.42 -5.63
C LYS A 236 19.33 9.64 -6.37
N HIS A 237 18.96 8.58 -7.07
CA HIS A 237 19.86 7.78 -7.89
C HIS A 237 19.74 8.12 -9.37
N SER A 238 18.51 8.11 -9.90
CA SER A 238 18.24 8.44 -11.30
C SER A 238 16.88 9.07 -11.48
N ILE A 239 16.74 9.84 -12.55
CA ILE A 239 15.47 10.43 -13.01
C ILE A 239 15.39 10.14 -14.50
N THR A 240 14.33 9.47 -14.91
CA THR A 240 14.05 9.18 -16.31
C THR A 240 12.70 9.77 -16.69
N THR A 241 12.57 10.17 -17.94
CA THR A 241 11.30 10.65 -18.48
C THR A 241 10.97 9.95 -19.77
N SER A 242 9.68 9.72 -19.95
CA SER A 242 9.10 9.20 -21.16
C SER A 242 7.77 9.91 -21.44
N SER A 243 7.34 9.86 -22.69
CA SER A 243 5.98 10.24 -23.07
C SER A 243 5.26 8.97 -23.48
N LEU A 244 4.08 8.73 -22.91
CA LEU A 244 3.24 7.57 -23.22
C LEU A 244 1.80 8.03 -23.36
N ASN A 245 1.21 7.84 -24.55
CA ASN A 245 -0.18 8.22 -24.84
C ASN A 245 -0.50 9.67 -24.47
N ASP A 246 0.34 10.62 -24.93
CA ASP A 246 0.25 12.05 -24.65
C ASP A 246 0.37 12.47 -23.17
N ALA A 247 0.64 11.51 -22.27
CA ALA A 247 0.98 11.79 -20.89
C ALA A 247 2.49 11.78 -20.71
N GLU A 248 3.03 12.84 -20.10
CA GLU A 248 4.42 12.87 -19.67
C GLU A 248 4.57 12.08 -18.38
N VAL A 249 5.51 11.14 -18.40
CA VAL A 249 5.80 10.23 -17.30
C VAL A 249 7.21 10.52 -16.79
N VAL A 250 7.34 10.78 -15.49
CA VAL A 250 8.63 10.93 -14.82
C VAL A 250 8.80 9.79 -13.84
N VAL A 251 9.90 9.06 -13.94
CA VAL A 251 10.25 7.99 -13.00
C VAL A 251 11.49 8.41 -12.23
N ILE A 252 11.43 8.29 -10.90
CA ILE A 252 12.51 8.64 -9.98
C ILE A 252 12.90 7.39 -9.20
N ASP A 253 14.15 6.98 -9.32
CA ASP A 253 14.77 5.98 -8.43
C ASP A 253 15.50 6.70 -7.31
N ALA A 254 15.12 6.41 -6.07
CA ALA A 254 15.71 7.04 -4.89
C ALA A 254 15.79 6.06 -3.72
N THR A 255 16.69 6.33 -2.79
CA THR A 255 16.68 5.75 -1.45
C THR A 255 16.17 6.79 -0.46
N ILE A 256 15.11 6.45 0.26
CA ILE A 256 14.56 7.24 1.36
C ILE A 256 15.08 6.66 2.67
N SER A 257 15.69 7.50 3.49
CA SER A 257 16.17 7.16 4.81
C SER A 257 15.24 7.76 5.85
N TYR A 258 14.53 6.91 6.59
CA TYR A 258 13.63 7.30 7.68
C TYR A 258 14.36 7.19 9.02
N ASN A 259 14.33 8.25 9.81
CA ASN A 259 14.78 8.21 11.21
C ASN A 259 13.58 7.84 12.11
N ILE A 260 13.56 6.60 12.59
CA ILE A 260 12.46 6.05 13.38
C ILE A 260 12.65 6.36 14.88
N PHE A 261 13.87 6.18 15.39
CA PHE A 261 14.27 6.49 16.77
C PHE A 261 15.75 6.92 16.78
N TRP A 262 16.30 7.35 17.93
CA TRP A 262 17.62 8.00 18.00
C TRP A 262 18.74 7.28 17.24
N MET A 263 18.65 5.95 17.06
CA MET A 263 19.73 5.10 16.53
C MET A 263 19.39 4.38 15.24
N PHE A 264 18.11 4.34 14.85
CA PHE A 264 17.66 3.45 13.78
C PHE A 264 17.30 4.26 12.54
N TYR A 265 18.04 3.98 11.47
CA TYR A 265 17.76 4.45 10.13
C TYR A 265 17.19 3.28 9.33
N LEU A 266 16.01 3.48 8.77
CA LEU A 266 15.42 2.57 7.81
C LEU A 266 15.68 3.12 6.40
N HIS A 267 16.44 2.38 5.61
CA HIS A 267 16.71 2.72 4.22
C HIS A 267 15.76 1.94 3.31
N VAL A 268 14.91 2.67 2.59
CA VAL A 268 13.96 2.08 1.65
C VAL A 268 14.31 2.56 0.27
N ARG A 269 14.64 1.64 -0.63
CA ARG A 269 14.72 1.95 -2.06
C ARG A 269 13.31 2.05 -2.62
N THR A 270 13.03 3.12 -3.34
CA THR A 270 11.75 3.36 -3.98
C THR A 270 11.94 3.81 -5.41
N VAL A 271 11.06 3.33 -6.27
CA VAL A 271 10.90 3.81 -7.64
C VAL A 271 9.53 4.48 -7.72
N THR A 272 9.53 5.81 -7.80
CA THR A 272 8.29 6.59 -7.91
C THR A 272 8.04 6.97 -9.35
N LYS A 273 6.87 6.64 -9.86
CA LYS A 273 6.36 7.05 -11.18
C LYS A 273 5.31 8.16 -11.01
N PHE A 274 5.52 9.27 -11.69
CA PHE A 274 4.57 10.37 -11.82
C PHE A 274 4.04 10.42 -13.24
N GLU A 275 2.72 10.50 -13.40
CA GLU A 275 2.06 10.84 -14.67
C GLU A 275 1.45 12.23 -14.56
N PHE A 276 1.79 13.09 -15.51
CA PHE A 276 1.32 14.47 -15.55
C PHE A 276 0.17 14.63 -16.55
N ALA A 277 -0.79 15.47 -16.19
CA ALA A 277 -1.81 15.94 -17.12
C ALA A 277 -1.23 17.00 -18.07
N ALA A 278 -1.96 17.34 -19.14
CA ALA A 278 -1.59 18.43 -20.05
C ALA A 278 -1.41 19.79 -19.34
N SER A 279 -2.02 19.98 -18.16
CA SER A 279 -1.83 21.16 -17.31
C SER A 279 -0.47 21.22 -16.59
N GLY A 280 0.32 20.14 -16.65
CA GLY A 280 1.58 19.99 -15.91
C GLY A 280 1.39 19.63 -14.43
N LEU A 281 0.17 19.36 -13.99
CA LEU A 281 -0.14 18.87 -12.64
C LEU A 281 -0.11 17.33 -12.60
N ILE A 282 0.22 16.79 -11.43
CA ILE A 282 0.27 15.35 -11.18
C ILE A 282 -1.15 14.79 -11.22
N ARG A 283 -1.38 13.87 -12.16
CA ARG A 283 -2.63 13.10 -12.27
C ARG A 283 -2.53 11.78 -11.53
N ARG A 284 -1.38 11.11 -11.59
CA ARG A 284 -1.16 9.81 -10.95
C ARG A 284 0.25 9.74 -10.38
N GLN A 285 0.36 9.32 -9.13
CA GLN A 285 1.62 8.89 -8.53
C GLN A 285 1.52 7.41 -8.19
N GLU A 286 2.57 6.66 -8.52
CA GLU A 286 2.72 5.25 -8.19
C GLU A 286 4.09 5.02 -7.56
N ASP A 287 4.12 4.61 -6.29
CA ASP A 287 5.33 4.27 -5.57
C ASP A 287 5.53 2.75 -5.60
N LEU A 288 6.69 2.32 -6.07
CA LEU A 288 7.11 0.94 -6.06
C LEU A 288 8.21 0.79 -5.00
N TRP A 289 7.95 -0.05 -4.01
CA TRP A 289 8.92 -0.46 -3.00
C TRP A 289 8.61 -1.89 -2.54
N SER A 290 9.57 -2.56 -1.94
CA SER A 290 9.45 -3.96 -1.52
C SER A 290 9.48 -4.05 0.01
N ILE A 291 8.48 -4.72 0.60
CA ILE A 291 8.47 -5.04 2.03
C ILE A 291 9.67 -5.94 2.37
N ALA A 292 10.04 -6.86 1.48
CA ALA A 292 11.19 -7.73 1.69
C ALA A 292 12.49 -6.92 1.79
N ASP A 293 12.65 -5.89 0.96
CA ASP A 293 13.81 -5.00 1.01
C ASP A 293 13.79 -4.16 2.29
N MET A 294 12.60 -3.72 2.74
CA MET A 294 12.43 -3.03 4.02
C MET A 294 12.83 -3.91 5.21
N VAL A 295 12.35 -5.15 5.25
CA VAL A 295 12.63 -6.08 6.34
C VAL A 295 14.11 -6.48 6.33
N GLY A 296 14.70 -6.70 5.14
CA GLY A 296 16.13 -6.99 5.00
C GLY A 296 17.04 -5.81 5.37
N ALA A 297 16.54 -4.58 5.33
CA ALA A 297 17.27 -3.37 5.74
C ALA A 297 17.18 -3.09 7.25
N LEU A 298 16.36 -3.82 8.01
CA LEU A 298 16.33 -3.67 9.45
C LEU A 298 17.61 -4.26 10.06
N PRO A 299 18.26 -3.54 11.00
CA PRO A 299 19.36 -4.10 11.77
C PRO A 299 18.80 -5.14 12.74
N LEU A 300 18.69 -6.38 12.28
CA LEU A 300 18.38 -7.57 13.09
C LEU A 300 19.63 -8.05 13.84
#